data_AF-A0A941PFJ9-F1
#
_entry.id   AF-A0A941PFJ9-F1
#
_cell.length_a   1.000
_cell.length_b   1.000
_cell.length_c   1.000
_cell.angle_alpha   90.00
_cell.angle_beta   90.00
_cell.angle_gamma   90.00
#
_symmetry.space_group_name_H-M   'P 1'
#
loop_
_entity.id
_entity.type
_entity.pdbx_description
1 polymer ?
#
loop_
_entity_poly.entity_id
_entity_poly.type
_entity_poly.pdbx_seq_one_letter_code
_entity_poly.pdbx_strand_id
1 'polypeptide(L)' 'MTHGCQQFAAVITDKTVLTLLDGFLNHLIDKDGLLIENKKGVPRGSSLSPLIGAMYLQPLDDAMA' A
#
# COMPACT_ATOMS: atom_id res chain seq x y z
N MET A 1 -2.54 -4.82 10.87
CA MET A 1 -2.03 -3.78 9.97
C MET A 1 -0.73 -4.27 9.38
N THR A 2 -0.72 -4.57 8.09
CA THR A 2 0.48 -4.90 7.31
C THR A 2 1.44 -3.70 7.30
N HIS A 3 2.75 -3.94 7.21
CA HIS A 3 3.79 -2.91 7.35
C HIS A 3 3.60 -1.65 6.47
N GLY A 4 2.95 -1.77 5.30
CA GLY A 4 2.66 -0.63 4.44
C GLY A 4 1.71 0.40 5.06
N CYS A 5 0.71 -0.03 5.83
CA CYS A 5 -0.29 0.87 6.42
C CYS A 5 0.27 1.79 7.52
N GLN A 6 1.37 1.43 8.17
CA GLN A 6 1.97 2.26 9.20
C GLN A 6 2.58 3.55 8.65
N GLN A 7 3.15 3.50 7.43
CA GLN A 7 3.72 4.69 6.80
C GLN A 7 2.63 5.68 6.35
N PHE A 8 1.48 5.19 5.89
CA PHE A 8 0.36 6.05 5.50
C PHE A 8 -0.32 6.75 6.67
N ALA A 9 -0.36 6.11 7.85
CA ALA A 9 -1.00 6.66 9.04
C ALA A 9 -0.32 7.94 9.57
N ALA A 10 0.93 8.21 9.21
CA ALA A 10 1.63 9.45 9.56
C ALA A 10 1.15 10.66 8.73
N VAL A 11 0.58 10.43 7.54
CA VAL A 11 0.23 11.48 6.58
C VAL A 11 -1.29 11.58 6.38
N ILE A 12 -1.99 10.45 6.46
CA ILE A 12 -3.43 10.35 6.25
C ILE A 12 -4.10 10.18 7.61
N THR A 13 -4.85 11.19 8.05
CA THR A 13 -5.57 11.19 9.33
C THR A 13 -6.99 10.61 9.23
N ASP A 14 -7.55 10.56 8.02
CA ASP A 14 -8.88 9.99 7.77
C ASP A 14 -8.85 8.45 7.89
N LYS A 15 -9.55 7.93 8.91
CA LYS A 15 -9.63 6.49 9.20
C LYS A 15 -10.34 5.70 8.10
N THR A 16 -11.29 6.31 7.40
CA THR A 16 -12.03 5.68 6.30
C THR A 16 -11.09 5.46 5.12
N VAL A 17 -10.29 6.46 4.79
CA VAL A 17 -9.27 6.37 3.73
C VAL A 17 -8.23 5.32 4.08
N LEU A 18 -7.75 5.30 5.33
CA LEU A 18 -6.82 4.27 5.80
C LEU A 18 -7.40 2.85 5.69
N THR A 19 -8.68 2.68 6.01
CA THR A 19 -9.38 1.38 5.91
C THR A 19 -9.50 0.94 4.45
N LEU A 20 -9.83 1.87 3.55
CA LEU A 20 -9.88 1.63 2.11
C LEU A 20 -8.51 1.23 1.55
N LEU A 21 -7.44 1.93 1.97
CA LEU A 21 -6.08 1.61 1.55
C LEU A 21 -5.62 0.25 2.06
N ASP A 22 -5.93 -0.10 3.31
CA ASP A 22 -5.63 -1.42 3.88
C ASP A 22 -6.33 -2.53 3.07
N GLY A 23 -7.62 -2.37 2.77
CA GLY A 23 -8.36 -3.30 1.92
C GLY A 23 -7.79 -3.40 0.50
N PHE A 24 -7.40 -2.28 -0.10
CA PHE A 24 -6.78 -2.24 -1.42
C PHE A 24 -5.43 -2.96 -1.46
N LEU A 25 -4.59 -2.78 -0.44
CA LEU A 25 -3.27 -3.43 -0.38
C LEU A 25 -3.38 -4.93 -0.04
N ASN A 26 -4.32 -5.30 0.83
CA ASN A 26 -4.47 -6.66 1.35
C ASN A 26 -5.52 -7.49 0.60
N HIS A 27 -6.04 -7.01 -0.53
CA HIS A 27 -7.03 -7.76 -1.32
C HIS A 27 -6.49 -9.12 -1.77
N LEU A 28 -7.40 -10.10 -1.90
CA LEU A 28 -7.08 -11.39 -2.49
C LEU A 28 -6.87 -11.23 -4.00
N ILE A 29 -5.84 -11.88 -4.51
CA ILE A 29 -5.54 -11.91 -5.94
C ILE A 29 -5.98 -13.27 -6.48
N ASP A 30 -6.73 -13.25 -7.58
CA ASP A 30 -6.98 -14.46 -8.36
C ASP A 30 -5.73 -14.81 -9.17
N LYS A 31 -5.25 -16.04 -8.97
CA LYS A 31 -4.20 -16.64 -9.78
C LYS A 31 -4.67 -18.02 -10.23
N ASP A 32 -5.09 -18.10 -11.48
CA ASP A 32 -5.54 -19.34 -12.12
C ASP A 32 -6.73 -19.99 -11.39
N GLY A 33 -7.67 -19.17 -10.90
CA GLY A 33 -8.86 -19.61 -10.16
C GLY A 33 -8.62 -19.88 -8.68
N LEU A 34 -7.41 -19.63 -8.17
CA LEU A 34 -7.07 -19.70 -6.76
C LEU A 34 -6.94 -18.29 -6.18
N LEU A 35 -7.66 -18.03 -5.10
CA LEU A 35 -7.54 -16.78 -4.34
C LEU A 35 -6.34 -16.86 -3.39
N ILE A 36 -5.40 -15.94 -3.54
CA ILE A 36 -4.17 -15.89 -2.74
C ILE A 36 -4.06 -14.56 -2.02
N GLU A 37 -3.59 -14.59 -0.78
CA GLU A 37 -3.29 -13.38 -0.01
C GLU A 37 -2.16 -12.56 -0.66
N ASN A 38 -2.41 -11.26 -0.86
CA ASN A 38 -1.37 -10.32 -1.24
C ASN A 38 -0.55 -9.91 -0.01
N LYS A 39 0.60 -10.57 0.23
CA LYS A 39 1.47 -10.25 1.37
C LYS A 39 2.43 -9.09 1.12
N LYS A 40 2.75 -8.79 -0.14
CA LYS A 40 3.73 -7.76 -0.55
C LYS A 40 3.44 -7.21 -1.94
N GLY A 41 3.65 -5.91 -2.09
CA GLY A 41 3.54 -5.22 -3.37
C GLY A 41 2.17 -4.56 -3.58
N VAL A 42 2.04 -3.87 -4.70
CA VAL A 42 0.83 -3.16 -5.12
C VAL A 42 0.29 -3.82 -6.39
N PRO A 43 -1.02 -3.99 -6.57
CA PRO A 43 -1.60 -4.53 -7.79
C PRO A 43 -1.09 -3.80 -9.05
N ARG A 44 -0.70 -4.60 -10.06
CA ARG A 44 -0.18 -4.10 -11.34
C ARG A 44 -1.25 -3.30 -12.08
N GLY A 45 -0.85 -2.16 -12.65
CA GLY A 45 -1.76 -1.28 -13.39
C GLY A 45 -2.64 -0.39 -12.51
N SER A 46 -2.46 -0.41 -11.18
CA SER A 46 -3.16 0.53 -10.31
C SER A 46 -2.65 1.96 -10.51
N SER A 47 -3.57 2.90 -10.69
CA SER A 47 -3.28 4.35 -10.71
C SER A 47 -2.68 4.85 -9.38
N LEU A 48 -2.90 4.14 -8.27
CA LEU A 48 -2.33 4.48 -6.97
C LEU A 48 -0.88 3.98 -6.80
N SER A 49 -0.40 3.10 -7.67
CA SER A 49 0.93 2.50 -7.52
C SER A 49 2.10 3.49 -7.53
N PRO A 50 2.12 4.58 -8.36
CA PRO A 50 3.22 5.54 -8.32
C PRO A 50 3.24 6.34 -7.01
N LEU A 51 2.06 6.72 -6.50
CA LEU A 51 1.94 7.47 -5.25
C LEU A 51 2.40 6.62 -4.06
N ILE A 52 1.96 5.36 -3.99
CA ILE A 52 2.39 4.42 -2.95
C ILE A 52 3.91 4.23 -2.99
N GLY A 53 4.49 4.10 -4.18
CA GLY A 53 5.93 4.00 -4.36
C GLY A 53 6.68 5.22 -3.84
N ALA A 54 6.23 6.43 -4.19
CA ALA A 54 6.82 7.68 -3.71
C ALA A 54 6.75 7.79 -2.18
N MET A 55 5.59 7.51 -1.58
CA MET A 55 5.43 7.56 -0.12
C MET A 55 6.30 6.53 0.60
N TYR A 56 6.46 5.33 0.03
CA TYR A 56 7.32 4.28 0.59
C TYR A 56 8.80 4.70 0.60
N LEU A 57 9.24 5.46 -0.41
CA LEU A 57 10.63 5.90 -0.59
C LEU A 57 10.97 7.20 0.14
N GLN A 58 9.97 8.00 0.55
CA GLN A 58 10.20 9.28 1.24
C GLN A 58 11.21 9.20 2.41
N PRO A 59 11.18 8.20 3.32
CA PRO A 59 12.15 8.13 4.41
C PRO A 59 13.59 7.89 3.93
N LEU A 60 13.77 7.28 2.75
CA LEU A 60 15.08 7.13 2.13
C LEU A 60 15.56 8.46 1.55
N ASP A 61 14.67 9.16 0.83
CA ASP A 61 14.98 10.48 0.28
C ASP A 61 15.38 11.46 1.39
N ASP A 62 14.66 11.45 2.53
CA ASP A 62 14.96 12.27 3.70
C ASP A 62 16.31 11.93 4.34
N ALA A 63 16.74 10.67 4.28
CA ALA A 63 18.02 10.22 4.82
C ALA A 63 19.21 10.52 3.89
N MET A 64 18.94 10.84 2.62
CA MET A 64 19.94 11.15 1.61
C MET A 64 20.14 12.67 1.38
N ALA A 65 19.32 13.51 2.01
CA ALA A 65 19.42 14.97 2.00
C ALA A 65 20.43 15.48 3.05
#